data_AF-A0A497AZ70-F1
#
_entry.id   AF-A0A497AZ70-F1
#
_cell.length_a   1.000
_cell.length_b   1.000
_cell.length_c   1.000
_cell.angle_alpha   90.00
_cell.angle_beta   90.00
_cell.angle_gamma   90.00
#
_symmetry.space_group_name_H-M   'P 1'
#
loop_
_entity.id
_entity.type
_entity.pdbx_description
1 polymer ?
#
loop_
_entity_poly.entity_id
_entity_poly.type
_entity_poly.pdbx_seq_one_letter_code
_entity_poly.pdbx_strand_id
1 'polypeptide(L)'
;MSSSYVAEAQQLKIACRLKAVGLKKRIASRKFTDERLVRLLGELSRSKSRFWRAVAKKLSTPRGQRVAVNVSKLERLGGEFVLVVPGKVLGAGVVSKKLEVAAYSFSRAAVEKIEGAGGRVAGIDELFRSNPEGKGVRMVV
;
A
#
# COMPACT_ATOMS: atom_id res chain seq x y z
N MET A 1 32.77 4.64 16.10
CA MET A 1 31.92 4.49 14.90
C MET A 1 30.51 3.93 15.18
N SER A 2 30.21 3.33 16.34
CA SER A 2 28.86 2.80 16.64
C SER A 2 27.85 3.80 17.22
N SER A 3 28.27 4.92 17.84
CA SER A 3 27.39 5.79 18.63
C SER A 3 26.43 6.66 17.79
N SER A 4 26.85 7.11 16.61
CA SER A 4 26.04 7.93 15.71
C SER A 4 24.84 7.17 15.13
N TYR A 5 25.00 5.89 14.79
CA TYR A 5 23.94 5.03 14.25
C TYR A 5 22.83 4.73 15.28
N VAL A 6 23.18 4.60 16.57
CA VAL A 6 22.19 4.33 17.62
C VAL A 6 21.30 5.56 17.86
N ALA A 7 21.89 6.77 17.83
CA ALA A 7 21.18 8.04 17.96
C ALA A 7 20.26 8.31 16.76
N GLU A 8 20.73 8.07 15.53
CA GLU A 8 19.90 8.15 14.32
C GLU A 8 18.75 7.15 14.36
N ALA A 9 18.99 5.90 14.80
CA ALA A 9 17.95 4.89 14.94
C ALA A 9 16.93 5.25 16.03
N GLN A 10 17.35 5.87 17.14
CA GLN A 10 16.44 6.38 18.17
C GLN A 10 15.62 7.58 17.68
N GLN A 11 16.23 8.54 16.98
CA GLN A 11 15.50 9.65 16.37
C GLN A 11 14.50 9.17 15.31
N LEU A 12 14.87 8.17 14.50
CA LEU A 12 13.97 7.50 13.56
C LEU A 12 12.79 6.84 14.27
N LYS A 13 13.02 6.18 15.42
CA LYS A 13 11.97 5.56 16.26
C LYS A 13 11.03 6.61 16.86
N ILE A 14 11.56 7.72 17.36
CA ILE A 14 10.77 8.83 17.94
C ILE A 14 9.93 9.52 16.85
N ALA A 15 10.54 9.86 15.71
CA ALA A 15 9.83 10.43 14.56
C ALA A 15 8.79 9.46 13.97
N CYS A 16 9.10 8.15 13.98
CA CYS A 16 8.16 7.11 13.62
C CYS A 16 6.93 7.11 14.55
N ARG A 17 7.17 7.21 15.87
CA ARG A 17 6.14 7.26 16.91
C ARG A 17 5.26 8.49 16.80
N LEU A 18 5.82 9.68 16.60
CA LEU A 18 5.06 10.94 16.46
C LEU A 18 4.17 10.94 15.20
N LYS A 19 4.69 10.45 14.05
CA LYS A 19 3.88 10.31 12.83
C LYS A 19 2.76 9.27 12.98
N ALA A 20 2.99 8.22 13.77
CA ALA A 20 1.97 7.21 14.09
C ALA A 20 0.86 7.77 15.00
N VAL A 21 1.17 8.69 15.93
CA VAL A 21 0.18 9.36 16.79
C VAL A 21 -0.82 10.18 15.95
N GLY A 22 -0.35 10.94 14.97
CA GLY A 22 -1.21 11.71 14.06
C GLY A 22 -2.06 10.85 13.11
N LEU A 23 -1.61 9.63 12.79
CA LEU A 23 -2.37 8.67 11.99
C LEU A 23 -3.49 8.01 12.81
N LYS A 24 -3.20 7.59 14.06
CA LYS A 24 -4.19 7.03 14.98
C LYS A 24 -5.33 8.00 15.27
N LYS A 25 -5.01 9.28 15.51
CA LYS A 25 -6.04 10.32 15.73
C LYS A 25 -6.97 10.48 14.52
N ARG A 26 -6.41 10.35 13.31
CA ARG A 26 -7.14 10.39 12.03
C ARG A 26 -8.03 9.18 11.79
N ILE A 27 -7.58 8.00 12.23
CA ILE A 27 -8.35 6.76 12.12
C ILE A 27 -9.50 6.79 13.14
N ALA A 28 -9.23 7.21 14.37
CA ALA A 28 -10.24 7.28 15.45
C ALA A 28 -11.30 8.36 15.24
N SER A 29 -10.93 9.49 14.62
CA SER A 29 -11.89 10.58 14.35
C SER A 29 -12.83 10.32 13.18
N ARG A 30 -12.56 9.30 12.37
CA ARG A 30 -13.37 8.94 11.19
C ARG A 30 -14.18 7.68 11.45
N LYS A 31 -15.48 7.74 11.15
CA LYS A 31 -16.33 6.56 11.10
C LYS A 31 -16.07 5.83 9.78
N PHE A 32 -15.28 4.76 9.82
CA PHE A 32 -15.18 3.82 8.71
C PHE A 32 -16.32 2.81 8.82
N THR A 33 -17.05 2.58 7.72
CA THR A 33 -18.13 1.58 7.67
C THR A 33 -17.59 0.14 7.59
N ASP A 34 -16.39 -0.03 7.02
CA ASP A 34 -15.81 -1.34 6.76
C ASP A 34 -14.81 -1.73 7.87
N GLU A 35 -15.17 -2.72 8.68
CA GLU A 35 -14.33 -3.25 9.75
C GLU A 35 -13.02 -3.86 9.23
N ARG A 36 -13.03 -4.47 8.03
CA ARG A 36 -11.83 -5.10 7.46
C ARG A 36 -10.75 -4.06 7.22
N LEU A 37 -11.17 -2.90 6.72
CA LEU A 37 -10.27 -1.76 6.51
C LEU A 37 -9.72 -1.23 7.83
N VAL A 38 -10.53 -1.14 8.89
CA VAL A 38 -10.07 -0.66 10.21
C VAL A 38 -9.00 -1.59 10.77
N ARG A 39 -9.20 -2.91 10.67
CA ARG A 39 -8.21 -3.91 11.10
C ARG A 39 -6.91 -3.78 10.32
N LEU A 40 -7.00 -3.72 8.99
CA LEU A 40 -5.84 -3.55 8.10
C LEU A 40 -5.07 -2.25 8.42
N LEU A 41 -5.77 -1.13 8.62
CA LEU A 41 -5.16 0.14 9.01
C LEU A 41 -4.45 0.04 10.38
N GLY A 42 -5.05 -0.70 11.32
CA GLY A 42 -4.45 -1.01 12.61
C GLY A 42 -3.11 -1.75 12.47
N GLU A 43 -3.08 -2.80 11.65
CA GLU A 43 -1.88 -3.60 11.39
C GLU A 43 -0.80 -2.80 10.65
N LEU A 44 -1.15 -2.15 9.54
CA LEU A 44 -0.21 -1.36 8.74
C LEU A 44 0.36 -0.16 9.52
N SER A 45 -0.44 0.47 10.38
CA SER A 45 0.03 1.60 11.21
C SER A 45 1.03 1.19 12.30
N ARG A 46 0.97 -0.07 12.75
CA ARG A 46 1.90 -0.64 13.73
C ARG A 46 3.20 -1.15 13.10
N SER A 47 3.23 -1.29 11.77
CA SER A 47 4.45 -1.71 11.07
C SER A 47 5.60 -0.72 11.29
N LYS A 48 6.81 -1.27 11.43
CA LYS A 48 8.06 -0.49 11.53
C LYS A 48 8.44 0.14 10.19
N SER A 49 7.99 -0.43 9.07
CA SER A 49 8.32 0.04 7.73
C SER A 49 7.73 1.43 7.46
N ARG A 50 8.53 2.32 6.89
CA ARG A 50 8.05 3.63 6.43
C ARG A 50 7.06 3.48 5.28
N PHE A 51 7.23 2.46 4.45
CA PHE A 51 6.37 2.17 3.31
C PHE A 51 4.94 1.83 3.76
N TRP A 52 4.79 0.82 4.61
CA TRP A 52 3.48 0.38 5.08
C TRP A 52 2.71 1.47 5.85
N ARG A 53 3.41 2.30 6.63
CA ARG A 53 2.78 3.48 7.27
C ARG A 53 2.32 4.53 6.26
N ALA A 54 3.03 4.69 5.14
CA ALA A 54 2.61 5.59 4.05
C ALA A 54 1.37 5.03 3.32
N VAL A 55 1.34 3.72 3.06
CA VAL A 55 0.17 3.01 2.51
C VAL A 55 -1.04 3.17 3.44
N ALA A 56 -0.87 2.96 4.74
CA ALA A 56 -1.93 3.17 5.74
C ALA A 56 -2.45 4.61 5.73
N LYS A 57 -1.55 5.60 5.63
CA LYS A 57 -1.93 7.01 5.54
C LYS A 57 -2.79 7.28 4.30
N LYS A 58 -2.47 6.69 3.15
CA LYS A 58 -3.26 6.84 1.92
C LYS A 58 -4.59 6.09 2.01
N LEU A 59 -4.63 4.90 2.59
CA LEU A 59 -5.89 4.16 2.80
C LEU A 59 -6.84 4.86 3.80
N SER A 60 -6.28 5.60 4.75
CA SER A 60 -7.05 6.39 5.73
C SER A 60 -7.77 7.60 5.12
N THR A 61 -7.56 7.91 3.84
CA THR A 61 -8.30 9.00 3.17
C THR A 61 -9.77 8.61 2.92
N PRO A 62 -10.67 9.61 2.85
CA PRO A 62 -12.06 9.37 2.49
C PRO A 62 -12.18 8.63 1.17
N ARG A 63 -13.21 7.77 1.02
CA ARG A 63 -13.38 6.89 -0.16
C ARG A 63 -13.29 7.64 -1.50
N GLY A 64 -13.87 8.83 -1.60
CA GLY A 64 -13.82 9.66 -2.81
C GLY A 64 -12.45 10.28 -3.13
N GLN A 65 -11.54 10.36 -2.16
CA GLN A 65 -10.15 10.82 -2.34
C GLN A 65 -9.14 9.67 -2.30
N ARG A 66 -9.61 8.42 -2.33
CA ARG A 66 -8.71 7.28 -2.48
C ARG A 66 -8.19 7.23 -3.90
N VAL A 67 -6.99 6.72 -4.02
CA VAL A 67 -6.30 6.60 -5.29
C VAL A 67 -7.04 5.57 -6.16
N ALA A 68 -7.32 5.95 -7.40
CA ALA A 68 -7.80 5.06 -8.44
C ALA A 68 -6.74 4.99 -9.54
N VAL A 69 -6.25 3.81 -9.85
CA VAL A 69 -5.17 3.60 -10.84
C VAL A 69 -5.67 2.75 -11.98
N ASN A 70 -5.43 3.20 -13.21
CA ASN A 70 -5.70 2.41 -14.41
C ASN A 70 -4.57 1.43 -14.70
N VAL A 71 -4.90 0.27 -15.28
CA VAL A 71 -3.91 -0.72 -15.70
C VAL A 71 -2.88 -0.16 -16.69
N SER A 72 -3.23 0.80 -17.54
CA SER A 72 -2.25 1.49 -18.41
C SER A 72 -1.13 2.21 -17.65
N LYS A 73 -1.41 2.73 -16.44
CA LYS A 73 -0.40 3.36 -15.58
C LYS A 73 0.48 2.30 -14.93
N LEU A 74 -0.07 1.13 -14.61
CA LEU A 74 0.68 0.00 -14.05
C LEU A 74 1.64 -0.59 -15.10
N GLU A 75 1.18 -0.76 -16.34
CA GLU A 75 1.98 -1.26 -17.48
C GLU A 75 3.24 -0.40 -17.74
N ARG A 76 3.13 0.92 -17.60
CA ARG A 76 4.26 1.86 -17.77
C ARG A 76 5.30 1.76 -16.66
N LEU A 77 4.87 1.42 -15.44
CA LEU A 77 5.72 1.42 -14.24
C LEU A 77 6.20 0.02 -13.84
N GLY A 78 5.57 -1.02 -14.39
CA GLY A 78 5.82 -2.40 -14.04
C GLY A 78 7.02 -3.01 -14.75
N GLY A 79 7.48 -4.13 -14.21
CA GLY A 79 8.58 -4.94 -14.76
C GLY A 79 9.60 -5.39 -13.71
N GLU A 80 9.94 -4.51 -12.75
CA GLU A 80 11.03 -4.76 -11.80
C GLU A 80 10.56 -4.87 -10.34
N PHE A 81 9.43 -4.23 -10.00
CA PHE A 81 8.94 -4.12 -8.62
C PHE A 81 7.49 -4.57 -8.49
N VAL A 82 7.14 -5.00 -7.27
CA VAL A 82 5.74 -5.27 -6.89
C VAL A 82 5.02 -3.93 -6.71
N LEU A 83 3.96 -3.71 -7.48
CA LEU A 83 3.22 -2.45 -7.47
C LEU A 83 2.13 -2.48 -6.40
N VAL A 84 2.15 -1.53 -5.47
CA VAL A 84 1.17 -1.43 -4.39
C VAL A 84 0.28 -0.21 -4.60
N VAL A 85 -1.03 -0.43 -4.72
CA VAL A 85 -2.03 0.62 -4.91
C VAL A 85 -2.89 0.74 -3.65
N PRO A 86 -2.79 1.84 -2.87
CA PRO A 86 -3.56 2.04 -1.64
C PRO A 86 -5.02 2.45 -1.91
N GLY A 87 -5.67 1.80 -2.87
CA GLY A 87 -6.99 2.15 -3.37
C GLY A 87 -7.50 1.15 -4.40
N LYS A 88 -8.21 1.63 -5.43
CA LYS A 88 -8.85 0.77 -6.44
C LYS A 88 -8.05 0.72 -7.74
N VAL A 89 -7.90 -0.46 -8.29
CA VAL A 89 -7.37 -0.65 -9.66
C VAL A 89 -8.51 -0.79 -10.66
N LEU A 90 -8.44 -0.03 -11.73
CA LEU A 90 -9.42 0.06 -12.81
C LEU A 90 -8.85 -0.55 -14.10
N GLY A 91 -9.72 -1.18 -14.89
CA GLY A 91 -9.33 -1.95 -16.07
C GLY A 91 -9.15 -1.14 -17.36
N ALA A 92 -8.95 0.18 -17.30
CA ALA A 92 -8.77 0.98 -18.52
C ALA A 92 -7.33 0.87 -19.07
N GLY A 93 -7.21 0.51 -20.35
CA GLY A 93 -5.93 0.29 -21.04
C GLY A 93 -5.65 -1.17 -21.39
N VAL A 94 -4.43 -1.42 -21.86
CA VAL A 94 -3.91 -2.73 -22.25
C VAL A 94 -2.77 -3.09 -21.30
N VAL A 95 -2.69 -4.37 -20.94
CA VAL A 95 -1.59 -4.96 -20.18
C VAL A 95 -0.94 -5.99 -21.09
N SER A 96 0.36 -5.84 -21.32
CA SER A 96 1.14 -6.77 -22.16
C SER A 96 2.29 -7.40 -21.39
N LYS A 97 2.72 -6.78 -20.28
CA LYS A 97 3.77 -7.32 -19.42
C LYS A 97 3.18 -8.15 -18.28
N LYS A 98 4.01 -9.05 -17.77
CA LYS A 98 3.76 -9.74 -16.51
C LYS A 98 3.93 -8.76 -15.36
N LEU A 99 2.83 -8.43 -14.69
CA LEU A 99 2.80 -7.50 -13.56
C LEU A 99 2.41 -8.23 -12.27
N GLU A 100 3.09 -7.88 -11.18
CA GLU A 100 2.65 -8.25 -9.83
C GLU A 100 2.09 -7.02 -9.13
N VAL A 101 0.79 -7.06 -8.82
CA VAL A 101 0.04 -5.90 -8.33
C VAL A 101 -0.72 -6.25 -7.06
N ALA A 102 -0.47 -5.50 -6.00
CA ALA A 102 -1.23 -5.55 -4.75
C ALA A 102 -2.11 -4.32 -4.59
N ALA A 103 -3.40 -4.48 -4.34
CA ALA A 103 -4.31 -3.36 -4.14
C ALA A 103 -5.37 -3.65 -3.07
N TYR A 104 -6.05 -2.60 -2.59
CA TYR A 104 -7.17 -2.77 -1.66
C TYR A 104 -8.41 -3.31 -2.37
N SER A 105 -8.63 -2.93 -3.62
CA SER A 105 -9.73 -3.46 -4.42
C SER A 105 -9.41 -3.44 -5.90
N PHE A 106 -9.94 -4.40 -6.63
CA PHE A 106 -9.80 -4.50 -8.09
C PHE A 106 -11.17 -4.42 -8.77
N SER A 107 -11.20 -3.85 -9.97
CA SER A 107 -12.32 -4.05 -10.89
C SER A 107 -12.23 -5.43 -11.53
N ARG A 108 -13.36 -6.05 -11.87
CA ARG A 108 -13.39 -7.35 -12.57
C ARG A 108 -12.54 -7.33 -13.85
N ALA A 109 -12.77 -6.32 -14.69
CA ALA A 109 -12.00 -6.10 -15.91
C ALA A 109 -10.49 -5.84 -15.68
N ALA A 110 -10.08 -5.41 -14.48
CA ALA A 110 -8.66 -5.26 -14.17
C ALA A 110 -8.01 -6.60 -13.84
N VAL A 111 -8.71 -7.45 -13.07
CA VAL A 111 -8.25 -8.80 -12.73
C VAL A 111 -8.07 -9.62 -14.00
N GLU A 112 -9.10 -9.67 -14.85
CA GLU A 112 -9.08 -10.42 -16.11
C GLU A 112 -7.90 -10.01 -17.02
N LYS A 113 -7.60 -8.71 -17.11
CA LYS A 113 -6.48 -8.22 -17.92
C LYS A 113 -5.11 -8.54 -17.32
N ILE A 114 -4.97 -8.44 -16.00
CA ILE A 114 -3.69 -8.71 -15.33
C ILE A 114 -3.40 -10.21 -15.36
N GLU A 115 -4.39 -11.05 -15.03
CA GLU A 115 -4.27 -12.51 -15.07
C GLU A 115 -4.12 -13.01 -16.52
N GLY A 116 -4.83 -12.42 -17.47
CA GLY A 116 -4.72 -12.75 -18.89
C GLY A 116 -3.33 -12.43 -19.49
N ALA A 117 -2.62 -11.45 -18.93
CA ALA A 117 -1.22 -11.17 -19.28
C ALA A 117 -0.21 -12.05 -18.51
N GLY A 118 -0.67 -13.04 -17.74
CA GLY A 118 0.16 -13.89 -16.90
C GLY A 118 0.70 -13.21 -15.63
N GLY A 119 0.11 -12.07 -15.26
CA GLY A 119 0.39 -11.34 -14.03
C GLY A 119 -0.26 -11.97 -12.80
N ARG A 120 0.12 -11.47 -11.63
CA ARG A 120 -0.43 -11.88 -10.33
C ARG A 120 -1.10 -10.68 -9.65
N VAL A 121 -2.35 -10.87 -9.23
CA VAL A 121 -3.06 -9.94 -8.36
C VAL A 121 -3.01 -10.44 -6.93
N ALA A 122 -2.81 -9.53 -5.97
CA ALA A 122 -2.77 -9.85 -4.55
C ALA A 122 -3.51 -8.79 -3.71
N GLY A 123 -3.98 -9.19 -2.54
CA GLY A 123 -4.46 -8.26 -1.53
C GLY A 123 -3.30 -7.48 -0.87
N ILE A 124 -3.57 -6.28 -0.36
CA ILE A 124 -2.59 -5.58 0.50
C ILE A 124 -2.33 -6.38 1.77
N ASP A 125 -3.37 -7.03 2.32
CA ASP A 125 -3.29 -7.92 3.47
C ASP A 125 -2.40 -9.13 3.22
N GLU A 126 -2.54 -9.79 2.06
CA GLU A 126 -1.67 -10.90 1.66
C GLU A 126 -0.21 -10.45 1.51
N LEU A 127 0.03 -9.37 0.77
CA LEU A 127 1.38 -8.86 0.57
C LEU A 127 2.04 -8.43 1.89
N PHE A 128 1.26 -7.86 2.81
CA PHE A 128 1.77 -7.48 4.12
C PHE A 128 2.17 -8.68 4.97
N ARG A 129 1.43 -9.79 4.89
CA ARG A 129 1.76 -11.05 5.59
C ARG A 129 3.03 -11.69 5.02
N SER A 130 3.16 -11.70 3.69
CA SER A 130 4.33 -12.29 3.02
C SER A 130 5.58 -11.42 3.14
N ASN A 131 5.45 -10.08 3.17
CA ASN A 131 6.58 -9.15 3.22
C ASN A 131 6.34 -7.98 4.21
N PRO A 132 6.50 -8.22 5.52
CA PRO A 132 6.28 -7.20 6.55
C PRO A 132 7.31 -6.06 6.50
N GLU A 133 8.47 -6.26 5.86
CA GLU A 133 9.52 -5.24 5.71
C GLU A 133 9.19 -4.24 4.60
N GLY A 134 8.53 -4.69 3.53
CA GLY A 134 8.22 -3.86 2.37
C GLY A 134 9.47 -3.52 1.55
N LYS A 135 10.35 -4.50 1.33
CA LYS A 135 11.48 -4.40 0.39
C LYS A 135 11.01 -4.82 -1.01
N GLY A 136 11.51 -4.16 -2.06
CA GLY A 136 11.15 -4.47 -3.46
C GLY A 136 9.74 -4.05 -3.90
N VAL A 137 9.06 -3.22 -3.10
CA VAL A 137 7.70 -2.72 -3.38
C VAL A 137 7.72 -1.25 -3.78
N ARG A 138 6.86 -0.89 -4.74
CA ARG A 138 6.68 0.50 -5.19
C ARG A 138 5.23 0.91 -5.01
N MET A 139 5.01 2.00 -4.27
CA MET A 139 3.66 2.55 -4.09
C MET A 139 3.29 3.37 -5.32
N VAL A 140 2.15 3.05 -5.93
CA VAL A 140 1.59 3.79 -7.07
C VAL A 140 0.41 4.63 -6.59
N VAL A 141 0.52 5.93 -6.80
CA VAL A 141 -0.53 6.93 -6.59
C VAL A 141 -0.75 7.73 -7.85
#